data_AF-A0AB73C550-F1
#
_entry.id   AF-A0AB73C550-F1
#
_cell.length_a   1.000
_cell.length_b   1.000
_cell.length_c   1.000
_cell.angle_alpha   90.00
_cell.angle_beta   90.00
_cell.angle_gamma   90.00
#
_symmetry.space_group_name_H-M   'P 1'
#
loop_
_entity.id
_entity.type
_entity.pdbx_description
1 polymer ?
#
loop_
_entity_poly.entity_id
_entity_poly.type
_entity_poly.pdbx_seq_one_letter_code
_entity_poly.pdbx_strand_id
1 'polypeptide(L)'
;MRKCFKKLFALLFVFAVFFTLNYSETEAAQKKKYETWQEVAKDMNLEFQDAKKSIEMGDADAAYKFMNNAYFNYYEVQGFEKNVMVNISAKRVNEIEAMFRKIKHTLKGNIEGNISELDKEIDLLAIKVYRDAMVLDGVISKEAPDSEGERLFKGEVVNANASAIKWKSFGVSFGLLLREGLEAILVIVAIIAYLVKTGNEKLCKQVYIGMGAAIVCSFLLAFLIDILLGGIGQELMEGITMFLAVGVLFWVSNWILSRSEEEAWSRYIKSQVQKSIDEKSGRVLIFSAFLAVLREGAELVLFYKAMLTGGQTDKLFALYGFLAGIAALILIYLIFRYTTVRLPLRPFFMFTSILLFLLCISFMGKGVVELTEAGVISGSTVIPAMNGYQNTWLNIYDRAETLIPQLMLVIASVWMILSNFMKERKIKKEAEKEK
;
A
#
# COMPACT_ATOMS: atom_id res chain seq x y z
N MET A 1 -7.04 -38.38 -5.98
CA MET A 1 -6.72 -36.95 -6.20
C MET A 1 -7.93 -36.08 -6.60
N ARG A 2 -8.74 -36.44 -7.62
CA ARG A 2 -9.91 -35.64 -8.08
C ARG A 2 -10.95 -35.24 -7.00
N LYS A 3 -11.24 -36.10 -6.01
CA LYS A 3 -12.22 -35.81 -4.93
C LYS A 3 -11.76 -34.76 -3.91
N CYS A 4 -10.45 -34.66 -3.63
CA CYS A 4 -9.92 -33.69 -2.66
C CYS A 4 -9.85 -32.29 -3.27
N PHE A 5 -9.53 -32.20 -4.56
CA PHE A 5 -9.48 -30.96 -5.33
C PHE A 5 -10.86 -30.28 -5.45
N LYS A 6 -11.92 -31.05 -5.74
CA LYS A 6 -13.30 -30.51 -5.76
C LYS A 6 -13.76 -29.95 -4.41
N LYS A 7 -13.37 -30.59 -3.30
CA LYS A 7 -13.72 -30.14 -1.94
C LYS A 7 -12.98 -28.86 -1.54
N LEU A 8 -11.70 -28.73 -1.90
CA LEU A 8 -10.91 -27.52 -1.63
C LEU A 8 -11.43 -26.32 -2.45
N PHE A 9 -11.75 -26.54 -3.73
CA PHE A 9 -12.29 -25.49 -4.61
C PHE A 9 -13.68 -25.00 -4.17
N ALA A 10 -14.56 -25.92 -3.74
CA ALA A 10 -15.86 -25.54 -3.17
C ALA A 10 -15.71 -24.74 -1.86
N LEU A 11 -14.72 -25.08 -1.03
CA LEU A 11 -14.48 -24.39 0.24
C LEU A 11 -13.93 -22.97 0.02
N LEU A 12 -13.05 -22.77 -0.97
CA LEU A 12 -12.55 -21.45 -1.38
C LEU A 12 -13.65 -20.56 -1.97
N PHE A 13 -14.56 -21.13 -2.75
CA PHE A 13 -15.69 -20.40 -3.35
C PHE A 13 -16.70 -19.94 -2.30
N VAL A 14 -17.05 -20.79 -1.33
CA VAL A 14 -17.97 -20.44 -0.24
C VAL A 14 -17.38 -19.37 0.69
N PHE A 15 -16.06 -19.40 0.93
CA PHE A 15 -15.38 -18.40 1.76
C PHE A 15 -15.30 -17.02 1.09
N ALA A 16 -15.05 -16.98 -0.22
CA ALA A 16 -15.06 -15.73 -1.00
C ALA A 16 -16.44 -15.05 -1.00
N VAL A 17 -17.52 -15.84 -1.00
CA VAL A 17 -18.90 -15.32 -0.89
C VAL A 17 -19.19 -14.81 0.52
N PHE A 18 -18.71 -15.47 1.58
CA PHE A 18 -18.91 -15.02 2.96
C PHE A 18 -18.22 -13.69 3.27
N PHE A 19 -17.09 -13.40 2.60
CA PHE A 19 -16.36 -12.13 2.74
C PHE A 19 -17.15 -10.91 2.21
N THR A 20 -18.18 -11.14 1.38
CA THR A 20 -19.01 -10.06 0.82
C THR A 20 -20.15 -9.61 1.76
N LEU A 21 -20.45 -10.36 2.83
CA LEU A 21 -21.70 -10.20 3.58
C LEU A 21 -21.59 -9.60 4.99
N ASN A 22 -20.39 -9.31 5.50
CA ASN A 22 -20.24 -8.76 6.85
C ASN A 22 -19.47 -7.44 6.82
N TYR A 23 -20.20 -6.33 6.84
CA TYR A 23 -19.65 -5.02 7.10
C TYR A 23 -20.58 -4.29 8.08
N SER A 24 -20.09 -4.09 9.31
CA SER A 24 -20.76 -3.28 10.32
C SER A 24 -19.91 -2.04 10.57
N GLU A 25 -20.50 -0.87 10.33
CA GLU A 25 -19.92 0.42 10.66
C GLU A 25 -20.09 0.70 12.16
N THR A 26 -19.03 1.17 12.82
CA THR A 26 -19.11 1.74 14.17
C THR A 26 -18.42 3.09 14.21
N GLU A 27 -19.18 4.07 14.73
CA GLU A 27 -18.90 5.50 14.78
C GLU A 27 -17.84 5.88 15.82
N ALA A 28 -16.98 6.84 15.45
CA ALA A 28 -16.19 7.65 16.38
C ALA A 28 -16.20 9.12 15.90
N ALA A 29 -16.05 10.05 16.84
CA ALA A 29 -16.45 11.47 16.80
C ALA A 29 -15.97 12.34 15.61
N GLN A 30 -16.78 13.34 15.28
CA GLN A 30 -17.02 13.97 13.96
C GLN A 30 -15.88 14.84 13.38
N LYS A 31 -15.05 14.25 12.51
CA LYS A 31 -14.50 14.91 11.30
C LYS A 31 -15.56 14.71 10.21
N LYS A 32 -16.06 15.76 9.54
CA LYS A 32 -17.02 15.56 8.43
C LYS A 32 -16.33 14.67 7.40
N LYS A 33 -16.88 13.48 7.17
CA LYS A 33 -16.30 12.50 6.25
C LYS A 33 -16.63 12.94 4.84
N TYR A 34 -15.60 13.25 4.06
CA TYR A 34 -15.71 13.59 2.66
C TYR A 34 -15.35 12.37 1.80
N GLU A 35 -16.07 12.16 0.71
CA GLU A 35 -15.72 11.10 -0.24
C GLU A 35 -14.61 11.54 -1.19
N THR A 36 -14.49 12.86 -1.42
CA THR A 36 -13.51 13.45 -2.34
C THR A 36 -12.94 14.77 -1.82
N TRP A 37 -11.74 15.13 -2.26
CA TRP A 37 -11.12 16.41 -1.96
C TRP A 37 -11.86 17.57 -2.62
N GLN A 38 -12.54 17.32 -3.74
CA GLN A 38 -13.41 18.32 -4.38
C GLN A 38 -14.58 18.73 -3.48
N GLU A 39 -15.12 17.84 -2.64
CA GLU A 39 -16.15 18.21 -1.66
C GLU A 39 -15.58 19.07 -0.52
N VAL A 40 -14.37 18.77 -0.05
CA VAL A 40 -13.65 19.61 0.93
C VAL A 40 -13.46 21.01 0.36
N ALA A 41 -13.01 21.11 -0.90
CA ALA A 41 -12.81 22.38 -1.59
C ALA A 41 -14.12 23.14 -1.81
N LYS A 42 -15.24 22.45 -2.07
CA LYS A 42 -16.57 23.06 -2.19
C LYS A 42 -17.01 23.71 -0.88
N ASP A 43 -16.89 23.01 0.23
CA ASP A 43 -17.25 23.57 1.55
C ASP A 43 -16.31 24.71 1.95
N MET A 44 -15.00 24.59 1.67
CA MET A 44 -14.04 25.68 1.86
C MET A 44 -14.41 26.92 1.03
N ASN A 45 -14.91 26.72 -0.19
CA ASN A 45 -15.35 27.82 -1.05
C ASN A 45 -16.62 28.49 -0.54
N LEU A 46 -17.47 27.83 0.25
CA LEU A 46 -18.61 28.50 0.89
C LEU A 46 -18.13 29.59 1.86
N GLU A 47 -17.10 29.30 2.66
CA GLU A 47 -16.45 30.29 3.53
C GLU A 47 -15.84 31.43 2.69
N PHE A 48 -15.23 31.13 1.54
CA PHE A 48 -14.73 32.16 0.63
C PHE A 48 -15.85 33.07 0.13
N GLN A 49 -17.00 32.53 -0.27
CA GLN A 49 -18.13 33.33 -0.73
C GLN A 49 -18.72 34.19 0.40
N ASP A 50 -18.77 33.68 1.63
CA ASP A 50 -19.26 34.45 2.78
C ASP A 50 -18.26 35.53 3.21
N ALA A 51 -16.95 35.30 3.03
CA ALA A 51 -15.93 36.33 3.17
C ALA A 51 -16.14 37.47 2.15
N LYS A 52 -16.38 37.13 0.87
CA LYS A 52 -16.64 38.12 -0.19
C LYS A 52 -17.88 38.97 0.10
N LYS A 53 -19.00 38.35 0.50
CA LYS A 53 -20.22 39.08 0.92
C LYS A 53 -19.95 40.04 2.09
N SER A 54 -19.15 39.61 3.06
CA SER A 54 -18.79 40.44 4.21
C SER A 54 -17.94 41.64 3.80
N ILE A 55 -17.04 41.47 2.83
CA ILE A 55 -16.27 42.57 2.22
C ILE A 55 -17.20 43.58 1.54
N GLU A 56 -18.18 43.12 0.76
CA GLU A 56 -19.17 43.99 0.10
C GLU A 56 -20.00 44.80 1.11
N MET A 57 -20.30 44.21 2.27
CA MET A 57 -21.00 44.87 3.38
C MET A 57 -20.11 45.80 4.21
N GLY A 58 -18.80 45.84 3.94
CA GLY A 58 -17.83 46.64 4.69
C GLY A 58 -17.42 46.04 6.05
N ASP A 59 -17.76 44.78 6.32
CA ASP A 59 -17.40 44.06 7.56
C ASP A 59 -16.14 43.22 7.37
N ALA A 60 -14.98 43.87 7.53
CA ALA A 60 -13.68 43.22 7.38
C ALA A 60 -13.40 42.18 8.48
N ASP A 61 -13.98 42.33 9.67
CA ASP A 61 -13.81 41.39 10.78
C ASP A 61 -14.57 40.08 10.54
N ALA A 62 -15.79 40.15 10.02
CA ALA A 62 -16.54 38.97 9.59
C ALA A 62 -15.83 38.28 8.41
N ALA A 63 -15.37 39.03 7.42
CA ALA A 63 -14.60 38.48 6.30
C ALA A 63 -13.34 37.74 6.77
N TYR A 64 -12.61 38.31 7.73
CA TYR A 64 -11.44 37.67 8.32
C TYR A 64 -11.81 36.34 9.00
N LYS A 65 -12.92 36.28 9.74
CA LYS A 65 -13.37 35.04 10.41
C LYS A 65 -13.66 33.94 9.41
N PHE A 66 -14.38 34.23 8.32
CA PHE A 66 -14.65 33.25 7.27
C PHE A 66 -13.34 32.75 6.61
N MET A 67 -12.41 33.66 6.28
CA MET A 67 -11.09 33.25 5.76
C MET A 67 -10.28 32.42 6.76
N ASN A 68 -10.44 32.69 8.06
CA ASN A 68 -9.79 31.94 9.13
C ASN A 68 -10.39 30.53 9.27
N ASN A 69 -11.71 30.40 9.17
CA ASN A 69 -12.42 29.12 9.17
C ASN A 69 -12.04 28.28 7.95
N ALA A 70 -12.00 28.89 6.76
CA ALA A 70 -11.56 28.22 5.53
C ALA A 70 -10.18 27.57 5.70
N TYR A 71 -9.24 28.30 6.31
CA TYR A 71 -7.89 27.82 6.58
C TYR A 71 -7.88 26.72 7.65
N PHE A 72 -8.36 26.99 8.86
CA PHE A 72 -8.21 26.04 9.96
C PHE A 72 -9.12 24.82 9.84
N ASN A 73 -10.40 25.00 9.47
CA ASN A 73 -11.38 23.91 9.50
C ASN A 73 -11.28 22.99 8.27
N TYR A 74 -10.87 23.53 7.12
CA TYR A 74 -10.83 22.78 5.86
C TYR A 74 -9.42 22.58 5.34
N TYR A 75 -8.63 23.65 5.21
CA TYR A 75 -7.29 23.53 4.63
C TYR A 75 -6.35 22.71 5.55
N GLU A 76 -6.36 22.99 6.86
CA GLU A 76 -5.48 22.32 7.83
C GLU A 76 -6.13 21.05 8.42
N VAL A 77 -7.29 21.18 9.11
CA VAL A 77 -7.91 20.09 9.87
C VAL A 77 -8.39 18.92 9.00
N GLN A 78 -8.87 19.16 7.77
CA GLN A 78 -9.23 18.07 6.85
C GLN A 78 -8.02 17.39 6.22
N GLY A 79 -6.81 17.91 6.44
CA GLY A 79 -5.57 17.37 5.87
C GLY A 79 -5.31 17.81 4.43
N PHE A 80 -6.01 18.82 3.93
CA PHE A 80 -5.88 19.31 2.55
C PHE A 80 -4.45 19.84 2.30
N GLU A 81 -3.93 20.68 3.19
CA GLU A 81 -2.56 21.20 3.14
C GLU A 81 -1.53 20.07 3.05
N LYS A 82 -1.64 19.08 3.94
CA LYS A 82 -0.73 17.93 3.99
C LYS A 82 -0.79 17.12 2.69
N ASN A 83 -1.99 16.88 2.18
CA ASN A 83 -2.17 16.15 0.92
C ASN A 83 -1.65 16.94 -0.28
N VAL A 84 -1.81 18.28 -0.31
CA VAL A 84 -1.17 19.14 -1.31
C VAL A 84 0.35 19.10 -1.20
N MET A 85 0.90 19.11 0.03
CA MET A 85 2.34 19.01 0.28
C MET A 85 2.93 17.70 -0.27
N VAL A 86 2.21 16.59 -0.07
CA VAL A 86 2.63 15.23 -0.40
C VAL A 86 2.41 14.88 -1.87
N ASN A 87 1.29 15.29 -2.45
CA ASN A 87 0.86 14.87 -3.79
C ASN A 87 1.10 15.94 -4.87
N ILE A 88 1.32 17.20 -4.50
CA ILE A 88 1.54 18.31 -5.43
C ILE A 88 2.95 18.90 -5.24
N SER A 89 3.19 19.66 -4.17
CA SER A 89 4.52 20.10 -3.73
C SER A 89 4.47 20.99 -2.48
N ALA A 90 5.56 21.05 -1.71
CA ALA A 90 5.74 22.05 -0.66
C ALA A 90 5.72 23.50 -1.19
N LYS A 91 6.25 23.72 -2.40
CA LYS A 91 6.16 25.03 -3.08
C LYS A 91 4.70 25.47 -3.26
N ARG A 92 3.82 24.53 -3.63
CA ARG A 92 2.38 24.82 -3.78
C ARG A 92 1.72 25.17 -2.46
N VAL A 93 2.04 24.45 -1.38
CA VAL A 93 1.54 24.82 -0.04
C VAL A 93 1.97 26.24 0.33
N ASN A 94 3.26 26.57 0.19
CA ASN A 94 3.76 27.90 0.48
C ASN A 94 3.05 29.01 -0.32
N GLU A 95 2.73 28.73 -1.59
CA GLU A 95 1.97 29.65 -2.45
C GLU A 95 0.55 29.89 -1.89
N ILE A 96 -0.19 28.81 -1.58
CA ILE A 96 -1.56 28.88 -1.05
C ILE A 96 -1.57 29.57 0.32
N GLU A 97 -0.66 29.21 1.21
CA GLU A 97 -0.53 29.85 2.52
C GLU A 97 -0.21 31.34 2.41
N ALA A 98 0.66 31.72 1.48
CA ALA A 98 0.98 33.12 1.25
C ALA A 98 -0.26 33.92 0.81
N MET A 99 -1.12 33.34 -0.04
CA MET A 99 -2.40 33.96 -0.42
C MET A 99 -3.35 34.09 0.77
N PHE A 100 -3.53 33.03 1.56
CA PHE A 100 -4.33 33.09 2.80
C PHE A 100 -3.81 34.16 3.76
N ARG A 101 -2.49 34.25 3.96
CA ARG A 101 -1.87 35.27 4.82
C ARG A 101 -2.12 36.66 4.26
N LYS A 102 -1.86 36.89 2.97
CA LYS A 102 -2.06 38.20 2.33
C LYS A 102 -3.49 38.71 2.53
N ILE A 103 -4.48 37.89 2.15
CA ILE A 103 -5.91 38.24 2.29
C ILE A 103 -6.24 38.57 3.75
N LYS A 104 -5.86 37.69 4.70
CA LYS A 104 -6.14 37.88 6.13
C LYS A 104 -5.47 39.15 6.70
N HIS A 105 -4.25 39.46 6.30
CA HIS A 105 -3.53 40.64 6.80
C HIS A 105 -4.03 41.94 6.18
N THR A 106 -4.44 41.95 4.90
CA THR A 106 -5.10 43.10 4.28
C THR A 106 -6.46 43.39 4.93
N LEU A 107 -7.26 42.36 5.24
CA LEU A 107 -8.53 42.53 5.96
C LEU A 107 -8.35 43.15 7.36
N LYS A 108 -7.24 42.84 8.05
CA LYS A 108 -6.90 43.46 9.34
C LYS A 108 -6.25 44.84 9.23
N GLY A 109 -6.04 45.37 8.02
CA GLY A 109 -5.35 46.65 7.82
C GLY A 109 -3.85 46.60 8.16
N ASN A 110 -3.25 45.41 8.26
CA ASN A 110 -1.83 45.24 8.59
C ASN A 110 -0.91 45.50 7.38
N ILE A 111 -1.45 45.51 6.16
CA ILE A 111 -0.73 45.69 4.90
C ILE A 111 -1.55 46.65 4.02
N GLU A 112 -0.88 47.59 3.34
CA GLU A 112 -1.50 48.42 2.31
C GLU A 112 -2.05 47.53 1.18
N GLY A 113 -3.37 47.56 0.98
CA GLY A 113 -4.03 46.80 -0.06
C GLY A 113 -5.41 47.35 -0.35
N ASN A 114 -5.84 47.25 -1.60
CA ASN A 114 -7.17 47.69 -2.00
C ASN A 114 -8.19 46.60 -1.67
N ILE A 115 -9.14 46.89 -0.79
CA ILE A 115 -10.21 45.96 -0.41
C ILE A 115 -11.03 45.54 -1.64
N SER A 116 -11.13 46.40 -2.66
CA SER A 116 -11.79 46.09 -3.93
C SER A 116 -11.05 45.05 -4.80
N GLU A 117 -9.78 44.76 -4.50
CA GLU A 117 -8.98 43.75 -5.21
C GLU A 117 -9.01 42.39 -4.52
N LEU A 118 -9.37 42.33 -3.23
CA LEU A 118 -9.46 41.09 -2.46
C LEU A 118 -10.46 40.09 -3.06
N ASP A 119 -11.52 40.59 -3.69
CA ASP A 119 -12.52 39.78 -4.39
C ASP A 119 -11.86 38.81 -5.40
N LYS A 120 -10.96 39.36 -6.24
CA LYS A 120 -10.23 38.60 -7.26
C LYS A 120 -9.18 37.69 -6.66
N GLU A 121 -8.56 38.09 -5.56
CA GLU A 121 -7.57 37.26 -4.85
C GLU A 121 -8.23 36.04 -4.20
N ILE A 122 -9.43 36.20 -3.64
CA ILE A 122 -10.23 35.11 -3.07
C ILE A 122 -10.68 34.15 -4.19
N ASP A 123 -11.11 34.66 -5.34
CA ASP A 123 -11.48 33.81 -6.49
C ASP A 123 -10.27 33.02 -7.02
N LEU A 124 -9.11 33.67 -7.13
CA LEU A 124 -7.88 33.00 -7.55
C LEU A 124 -7.47 31.91 -6.55
N LEU A 125 -7.62 32.17 -5.25
CA LEU A 125 -7.37 31.18 -4.21
C LEU A 125 -8.33 29.99 -4.35
N ALA A 126 -9.62 30.25 -4.53
CA ALA A 126 -10.63 29.22 -4.74
C ALA A 126 -10.32 28.35 -5.96
N ILE A 127 -9.96 28.95 -7.09
CA ILE A 127 -9.58 28.23 -8.32
C ILE A 127 -8.37 27.32 -8.05
N LYS A 128 -7.32 27.83 -7.39
CA LYS A 128 -6.13 27.05 -7.06
C LYS A 128 -6.43 25.88 -6.11
N VAL A 129 -7.26 26.12 -5.10
CA VAL A 129 -7.73 25.08 -4.16
C VAL A 129 -8.55 24.02 -4.91
N TYR A 130 -9.47 24.41 -5.78
CA TYR A 130 -10.25 23.47 -6.59
C TYR A 130 -9.39 22.64 -7.53
N ARG A 131 -8.42 23.27 -8.20
CA ARG A 131 -7.46 22.56 -9.04
C ARG A 131 -6.67 21.54 -8.21
N ASP A 132 -6.21 21.94 -7.03
CA ASP A 132 -5.45 21.04 -6.15
C ASP A 132 -6.33 19.87 -5.70
N ALA A 133 -7.60 20.11 -5.35
CA ALA A 133 -8.56 19.07 -5.05
C ALA A 133 -8.74 18.06 -6.21
N MET A 134 -8.80 18.55 -7.45
CA MET A 134 -8.88 17.69 -8.64
C MET A 134 -7.62 16.84 -8.84
N VAL A 135 -6.43 17.38 -8.52
CA VAL A 135 -5.18 16.60 -8.54
C VAL A 135 -5.20 15.54 -7.45
N LEU A 136 -5.62 15.91 -6.24
CA LEU A 136 -5.72 14.98 -5.10
C LEU A 136 -6.73 13.86 -5.38
N ASP A 137 -7.82 14.16 -6.06
CA ASP A 137 -8.82 13.18 -6.50
C ASP A 137 -8.39 12.37 -7.74
N GLY A 138 -7.22 12.65 -8.31
CA GLY A 138 -6.69 11.94 -9.49
C GLY A 138 -7.45 12.25 -10.80
N VAL A 139 -8.16 13.38 -10.85
CA VAL A 139 -8.92 13.85 -12.02
C VAL A 139 -8.00 14.44 -13.08
N ILE A 140 -6.99 15.19 -12.65
CA ILE A 140 -6.03 15.89 -13.50
C ILE A 140 -4.61 15.67 -13.00
N SER A 141 -3.62 15.83 -13.87
CA SER A 141 -2.21 15.68 -13.51
C SER A 141 -1.72 16.83 -12.62
N LYS A 142 -0.70 16.57 -11.80
CA LYS A 142 -0.06 17.62 -10.97
C LYS A 142 0.63 18.72 -11.79
N GLU A 143 0.81 18.54 -13.10
CA GLU A 143 1.32 19.54 -14.04
C GLU A 143 0.21 20.36 -14.71
N ALA A 144 -1.07 20.01 -14.47
CA ALA A 144 -2.20 20.72 -15.07
C ALA A 144 -2.23 22.20 -14.61
N PRO A 145 -2.58 23.14 -15.50
CA PRO A 145 -2.62 24.55 -15.16
C PRO A 145 -3.70 24.86 -14.11
N ASP A 146 -3.54 25.96 -13.37
CA ASP A 146 -4.51 26.41 -12.37
C ASP A 146 -5.90 26.68 -12.97
N SER A 147 -5.98 27.02 -14.26
CA SER A 147 -7.23 27.23 -14.99
C SER A 147 -8.16 26.02 -14.99
N GLU A 148 -7.66 24.80 -14.78
CA GLU A 148 -8.53 23.62 -14.64
C GLU A 148 -9.47 23.72 -13.42
N GLY A 149 -9.04 24.42 -12.36
CA GLY A 149 -9.87 24.65 -11.18
C GLY A 149 -11.10 25.54 -11.45
N GLU A 150 -11.10 26.30 -12.55
CA GLU A 150 -12.26 27.10 -12.95
C GLU A 150 -13.51 26.26 -13.20
N ARG A 151 -13.32 25.00 -13.60
CA ARG A 151 -14.42 24.08 -13.91
C ARG A 151 -15.28 23.85 -12.67
N LEU A 152 -14.64 23.49 -11.56
CA LEU A 152 -15.32 23.37 -10.27
C LEU A 152 -15.78 24.71 -9.71
N PHE A 153 -15.00 25.77 -9.89
CA PHE A 153 -15.38 27.11 -9.46
C PHE A 153 -16.70 27.57 -10.13
N LYS A 154 -16.91 27.20 -11.41
CA LYS A 154 -18.15 27.43 -12.17
C LYS A 154 -19.26 26.40 -11.88
N GLY A 155 -19.01 25.43 -11.00
CA GLY A 155 -19.99 24.43 -10.59
C GLY A 155 -20.03 23.16 -11.45
N GLU A 156 -19.07 22.92 -12.34
CA GLU A 156 -18.99 21.67 -13.10
C GLU A 156 -18.65 20.49 -12.18
N VAL A 157 -19.32 19.36 -12.38
CA VAL A 157 -18.97 18.11 -11.70
C VAL A 157 -17.85 17.43 -12.48
N VAL A 158 -16.64 17.38 -11.91
CA VAL A 158 -15.51 16.73 -12.54
C VAL A 158 -15.12 15.45 -11.78
N ASN A 159 -15.46 14.31 -12.35
CA ASN A 159 -15.11 13.02 -11.76
C ASN A 159 -13.80 12.51 -12.33
N ALA A 160 -13.00 11.87 -11.48
CA ALA A 160 -11.86 11.09 -11.95
C ALA A 160 -12.36 10.04 -12.94
N ASN A 161 -11.57 9.70 -13.96
CA ASN A 161 -12.01 8.74 -14.96
C ASN A 161 -12.28 7.40 -14.27
N ALA A 162 -13.57 7.12 -14.02
CA ALA A 162 -14.00 5.95 -13.27
C ALA A 162 -13.42 4.68 -13.88
N SER A 163 -13.29 4.63 -15.20
CA SER A 163 -12.66 3.53 -15.92
C SER A 163 -11.18 3.37 -15.56
N ALA A 164 -10.42 4.45 -15.41
CA ALA A 164 -9.01 4.38 -15.04
C ALA A 164 -8.81 3.86 -13.61
N ILE A 165 -9.61 4.34 -12.64
CA ILE A 165 -9.58 3.85 -11.25
C ILE A 165 -9.97 2.38 -11.18
N LYS A 166 -11.01 1.99 -11.92
CA LYS A 166 -11.48 0.60 -12.05
C LYS A 166 -10.38 -0.32 -12.57
N TRP A 167 -9.78 0.02 -13.72
CA TRP A 167 -8.70 -0.77 -14.31
C TRP A 167 -7.43 -0.80 -13.46
N LYS A 168 -7.08 0.30 -12.78
CA LYS A 168 -5.98 0.35 -11.82
C LYS A 168 -6.24 -0.60 -10.64
N SER A 169 -7.42 -0.51 -10.03
CA SER A 169 -7.80 -1.35 -8.89
C SER A 169 -7.81 -2.84 -9.27
N PHE A 170 -8.33 -3.17 -10.45
CA PHE A 170 -8.26 -4.51 -11.02
C PHE A 170 -6.81 -4.98 -11.22
N GLY A 171 -5.98 -4.18 -11.89
CA GLY A 171 -4.61 -4.56 -12.24
C GLY A 171 -3.74 -4.77 -11.00
N VAL A 172 -3.88 -3.88 -9.99
CA VAL A 172 -3.16 -3.99 -8.72
C VAL A 172 -3.59 -5.24 -7.96
N SER A 173 -4.90 -5.46 -7.79
CA SER A 173 -5.44 -6.63 -7.10
C SER A 173 -5.05 -7.95 -7.79
N PHE A 174 -5.21 -8.02 -9.11
CA PHE A 174 -4.82 -9.16 -9.92
C PHE A 174 -3.33 -9.46 -9.79
N GLY A 175 -2.47 -8.43 -9.93
CA GLY A 175 -1.02 -8.56 -9.84
C GLY A 175 -0.56 -9.03 -8.47
N LEU A 176 -1.13 -8.49 -7.39
CA LEU A 176 -0.83 -8.90 -6.02
C LEU A 176 -1.14 -10.38 -5.80
N LEU A 177 -2.36 -10.82 -6.12
CA LEU A 177 -2.74 -12.22 -5.91
C LEU A 177 -1.90 -13.16 -6.79
N LEU A 178 -1.72 -12.82 -8.06
CA LEU A 178 -0.99 -13.67 -9.00
C LEU A 178 0.45 -13.86 -8.53
N ARG A 179 1.07 -12.83 -7.96
CA ARG A 179 2.42 -12.93 -7.42
C ARG A 179 2.50 -13.85 -6.19
N GLU A 180 1.78 -13.52 -5.11
CA GLU A 180 1.88 -14.27 -3.86
C GLU A 180 1.40 -15.73 -4.05
N GLY A 181 0.36 -15.91 -4.87
CA GLY A 181 -0.14 -17.22 -5.24
C GLY A 181 0.85 -18.03 -6.07
N LEU A 182 1.62 -17.40 -6.96
CA LEU A 182 2.66 -18.09 -7.73
C LEU A 182 3.80 -18.56 -6.83
N GLU A 183 4.25 -17.71 -5.90
CA GLU A 183 5.31 -18.07 -4.94
C GLU A 183 4.88 -19.26 -4.07
N ALA A 184 3.64 -19.23 -3.56
CA ALA A 184 3.05 -20.36 -2.84
C ALA A 184 3.00 -21.63 -3.70
N ILE A 185 2.54 -21.53 -4.96
CA ILE A 185 2.49 -22.67 -5.89
C ILE A 185 3.89 -23.23 -6.16
N LEU A 186 4.91 -22.40 -6.37
CA LEU A 186 6.27 -22.84 -6.67
C LEU A 186 6.86 -23.64 -5.51
N VAL A 187 6.68 -23.19 -4.27
CA VAL A 187 7.13 -23.94 -3.09
C VAL A 187 6.43 -25.29 -2.99
N ILE A 188 5.11 -25.30 -3.14
CA ILE A 188 4.29 -26.52 -3.07
C ILE A 188 4.66 -27.50 -4.19
N VAL A 189 4.83 -27.02 -5.42
CA VAL A 189 5.24 -27.83 -6.57
C VAL A 189 6.65 -28.39 -6.35
N ALA A 190 7.59 -27.62 -5.79
CA ALA A 190 8.93 -28.11 -5.50
C ALA A 190 8.92 -29.26 -4.47
N ILE A 191 8.14 -29.12 -3.39
CA ILE A 191 7.98 -30.18 -2.37
C ILE A 191 7.33 -31.42 -3.00
N ILE A 192 6.26 -31.24 -3.78
CA ILE A 192 5.57 -32.34 -4.45
C ILE A 192 6.49 -33.04 -5.46
N ALA A 193 7.23 -32.28 -6.27
CA ALA A 193 8.16 -32.82 -7.25
C ALA A 193 9.26 -33.65 -6.58
N TYR A 194 9.80 -33.19 -5.44
CA TYR A 194 10.76 -33.95 -4.66
C TYR A 194 10.17 -35.25 -4.10
N LEU A 195 8.94 -35.22 -3.57
CA LEU A 195 8.25 -36.40 -3.05
C LEU A 195 7.95 -37.42 -4.14
N VAL A 196 7.51 -36.97 -5.31
CA VAL A 196 7.28 -37.84 -6.47
C VAL A 196 8.60 -38.46 -6.93
N LYS A 197 9.67 -37.66 -7.04
CA LYS A 197 11.01 -38.13 -7.43
C LYS A 197 11.61 -39.16 -6.47
N THR A 198 11.26 -39.07 -5.18
CA THR A 198 11.73 -39.99 -4.13
C THR A 198 10.79 -41.18 -3.89
N GLY A 199 9.73 -41.35 -4.70
CA GLY A 199 8.78 -42.46 -4.58
C GLY A 199 7.78 -42.33 -3.42
N ASN A 200 7.74 -41.18 -2.74
CA ASN A 200 6.92 -40.91 -1.56
C ASN A 200 5.60 -40.20 -1.90
N GLU A 201 4.92 -40.58 -2.99
CA GLU A 201 3.70 -39.92 -3.46
C GLU A 201 2.56 -39.89 -2.42
N LYS A 202 2.54 -40.87 -1.50
CA LYS A 202 1.56 -40.93 -0.40
C LYS A 202 1.65 -39.70 0.52
N LEU A 203 2.83 -39.11 0.68
CA LEU A 203 3.05 -37.91 1.49
C LEU A 203 2.59 -36.63 0.80
N CYS A 204 2.34 -36.64 -0.53
CA CYS A 204 1.77 -35.47 -1.21
C CYS A 204 0.41 -35.05 -0.63
N LYS A 205 -0.37 -36.00 -0.10
CA LYS A 205 -1.65 -35.70 0.58
C LYS A 205 -1.45 -34.77 1.79
N GLN A 206 -0.34 -34.93 2.51
CA GLN A 206 -0.03 -34.13 3.68
C GLN A 206 0.33 -32.69 3.31
N VAL A 207 1.04 -32.49 2.20
CA VAL A 207 1.33 -31.17 1.64
C VAL A 207 0.04 -30.42 1.32
N TYR A 208 -0.94 -31.07 0.67
CA TYR A 208 -2.24 -30.46 0.38
C TYR A 208 -3.04 -30.11 1.64
N ILE A 209 -2.94 -30.93 2.70
CA ILE A 209 -3.58 -30.63 3.99
C ILE A 209 -2.96 -29.39 4.62
N GLY A 210 -1.63 -29.30 4.63
CA GLY A 210 -0.90 -28.12 5.13
C GLY A 210 -1.28 -26.85 4.36
N MET A 211 -1.29 -26.92 3.02
CA MET A 211 -1.71 -25.83 2.14
C MET A 211 -3.16 -25.38 2.41
N GLY A 212 -4.10 -26.33 2.52
CA GLY A 212 -5.50 -26.02 2.80
C GLY A 212 -5.70 -25.37 4.17
N ALA A 213 -5.01 -25.87 5.21
CA ALA A 213 -5.05 -25.29 6.54
C ALA A 213 -4.46 -23.86 6.57
N ALA A 214 -3.38 -23.63 5.81
CA ALA A 214 -2.76 -22.31 5.72
C ALA A 214 -3.68 -21.27 5.11
N ILE A 215 -4.36 -21.60 4.00
CA ILE A 215 -5.30 -20.66 3.37
C ILE A 215 -6.42 -20.26 4.34
N VAL A 216 -6.99 -21.23 5.08
CA VAL A 216 -8.02 -20.94 6.10
C VAL A 216 -7.44 -20.03 7.19
N CYS A 217 -6.24 -20.32 7.68
CA CYS A 217 -5.57 -19.47 8.67
C CYS A 217 -5.25 -18.06 8.14
N SER A 218 -4.93 -17.89 6.86
CA SER A 218 -4.71 -16.56 6.26
C SER A 218 -5.99 -15.73 6.25
N PHE A 219 -7.15 -16.33 5.95
CA PHE A 219 -8.43 -15.63 6.09
C PHE A 219 -8.78 -15.29 7.54
N LEU A 220 -8.49 -16.21 8.48
CA LEU A 220 -8.66 -15.93 9.91
C LEU A 220 -7.74 -14.80 10.38
N LEU A 221 -6.50 -14.75 9.86
CA LEU A 221 -5.55 -13.68 10.15
C LEU A 221 -6.07 -12.33 9.64
N ALA A 222 -6.66 -12.28 8.44
CA ALA A 222 -7.30 -11.07 7.92
C ALA A 222 -8.38 -10.55 8.87
N PHE A 223 -9.27 -11.44 9.31
CA PHE A 223 -10.34 -11.11 10.24
C PHE A 223 -9.82 -10.65 11.61
N LEU A 224 -8.79 -11.32 12.14
CA LEU A 224 -8.16 -10.94 13.41
C LEU A 224 -7.52 -9.54 13.31
N ILE A 225 -6.86 -9.23 12.19
CA ILE A 225 -6.26 -7.93 11.92
C ILE A 225 -7.31 -6.81 11.84
N ASP A 226 -8.54 -7.10 11.42
CA ASP A 226 -9.64 -6.12 11.45
C ASP A 226 -10.17 -5.88 12.87
N ILE A 227 -10.39 -6.94 13.65
CA ILE A 227 -10.89 -6.82 15.03
C ILE A 227 -9.88 -6.14 15.94
N LEU A 228 -8.61 -6.55 15.90
CA LEU A 228 -7.60 -6.09 16.84
C LEU A 228 -7.26 -4.60 16.66
N LEU A 229 -7.54 -4.05 15.47
CA LEU A 229 -7.11 -2.71 15.07
C LEU A 229 -8.28 -1.73 14.84
N GLY A 230 -9.54 -2.18 14.93
CA GLY A 230 -10.75 -1.40 14.61
C GLY A 230 -11.17 -0.31 15.62
N GLY A 231 -10.30 0.06 16.58
CA GLY A 231 -10.59 1.07 17.60
C GLY A 231 -9.56 2.21 17.69
N ILE A 232 -8.60 2.24 16.76
CA ILE A 232 -7.51 3.23 16.71
C ILE A 232 -7.81 4.17 15.53
N GLY A 233 -7.52 5.47 15.66
CA GLY A 233 -7.76 6.47 14.60
C GLY A 233 -7.26 5.98 13.24
N GLN A 234 -8.05 6.18 12.18
CA GLN A 234 -7.83 5.58 10.86
C GLN A 234 -6.40 5.81 10.35
N GLU A 235 -5.87 7.02 10.47
CA GLU A 235 -4.50 7.40 10.06
C GLU A 235 -3.43 6.63 10.87
N LEU A 236 -3.64 6.44 12.17
CA LEU A 236 -2.74 5.66 13.03
C LEU A 236 -2.81 4.15 12.72
N MET A 237 -4.00 3.65 12.41
CA MET A 237 -4.22 2.27 11.98
C MET A 237 -3.52 2.00 10.65
N GLU A 238 -3.64 2.91 9.69
CA GLU A 238 -3.00 2.82 8.38
C GLU A 238 -1.47 2.87 8.51
N GLY A 239 -0.93 3.79 9.30
CA GLY A 239 0.51 3.85 9.59
C GLY A 239 1.05 2.57 10.22
N ILE A 240 0.44 2.09 11.31
CA ILE A 240 0.88 0.86 12.01
C ILE A 240 0.84 -0.36 11.07
N THR A 241 -0.22 -0.50 10.28
CA THR A 241 -0.37 -1.62 9.34
C THR A 241 0.71 -1.58 8.25
N MET A 242 1.06 -0.40 7.75
CA MET A 242 2.14 -0.22 6.77
C MET A 242 3.50 -0.60 7.37
N PHE A 243 3.79 -0.22 8.62
CA PHE A 243 5.03 -0.62 9.30
C PHE A 243 5.09 -2.12 9.59
N LEU A 244 3.98 -2.75 9.97
CA LEU A 244 3.89 -4.20 10.10
C LEU A 244 4.16 -4.88 8.75
N ALA A 245 3.56 -4.39 7.67
CA ALA A 245 3.82 -4.87 6.32
C ALA A 245 5.31 -4.73 5.96
N VAL A 246 5.93 -3.58 6.23
CA VAL A 246 7.37 -3.37 6.01
C VAL A 246 8.24 -4.38 6.76
N GLY A 247 7.94 -4.64 8.04
CA GLY A 247 8.66 -5.64 8.84
C GLY A 247 8.58 -7.04 8.23
N VAL A 248 7.38 -7.45 7.80
CA VAL A 248 7.15 -8.75 7.15
C VAL A 248 7.86 -8.80 5.79
N LEU A 249 7.67 -7.80 4.93
CA LEU A 249 8.24 -7.75 3.59
C LEU A 249 9.76 -7.68 3.60
N PHE A 250 10.34 -6.92 4.53
CA PHE A 250 11.78 -6.86 4.70
C PHE A 250 12.33 -8.23 5.13
N TRP A 251 11.66 -8.91 6.05
CA TRP A 251 12.05 -10.25 6.47
C TRP A 251 11.96 -11.27 5.32
N VAL A 252 10.88 -11.24 4.53
CA VAL A 252 10.64 -12.21 3.45
C VAL A 252 11.50 -11.96 2.22
N SER A 253 11.61 -10.70 1.77
CA SER A 253 12.50 -10.31 0.69
C SER A 253 13.94 -10.79 0.97
N ASN A 254 14.44 -10.56 2.19
CA ASN A 254 15.77 -11.01 2.58
C ASN A 254 15.87 -12.53 2.73
N TRP A 255 14.81 -13.22 3.16
CA TRP A 255 14.79 -14.68 3.26
C TRP A 255 14.99 -15.34 1.88
N ILE A 256 14.29 -14.86 0.84
CA ILE A 256 14.39 -15.39 -0.53
C ILE A 256 15.78 -15.11 -1.13
N LEU A 257 16.26 -13.87 -1.01
CA LEU A 257 17.60 -13.48 -1.48
C LEU A 257 18.73 -14.29 -0.81
N SER A 258 18.61 -14.55 0.50
CA SER A 258 19.60 -15.31 1.28
C SER A 258 19.65 -16.81 0.98
N ARG A 259 18.70 -17.34 0.20
CA ARG A 259 18.56 -18.77 -0.12
C ARG A 259 18.52 -19.05 -1.62
N SER A 260 18.92 -18.08 -2.44
CA SER A 260 18.85 -18.14 -3.92
C SER A 260 19.81 -19.14 -4.60
N GLU A 261 20.66 -19.86 -3.84
CA GLU A 261 21.39 -21.03 -4.34
C GLU A 261 20.55 -22.32 -4.24
N GLU A 262 20.34 -22.99 -5.38
CA GLU A 262 19.69 -24.32 -5.51
C GLU A 262 20.23 -25.37 -4.51
N GLU A 263 21.48 -25.24 -4.06
CA GLU A 263 22.16 -26.18 -3.16
C GLU A 263 21.77 -26.06 -1.68
N ALA A 264 21.44 -24.86 -1.20
CA ALA A 264 21.00 -24.66 0.19
C ALA A 264 19.55 -25.12 0.38
N TRP A 265 18.71 -24.87 -0.62
CA TRP A 265 17.33 -25.34 -0.66
C TRP A 265 17.25 -26.86 -0.81
N SER A 266 18.03 -27.43 -1.75
CA SER A 266 18.13 -28.88 -1.93
C SER A 266 18.59 -29.56 -0.63
N ARG A 267 19.58 -29.00 0.10
CA ARG A 267 20.00 -29.51 1.42
C ARG A 267 18.93 -29.40 2.51
N TYR A 268 18.18 -28.31 2.59
CA TYR A 268 17.09 -28.14 3.56
C TYR A 268 15.94 -29.12 3.29
N ILE A 269 15.52 -29.26 2.04
CA ILE A 269 14.50 -30.24 1.65
C ILE A 269 15.01 -31.65 1.90
N LYS A 270 16.27 -31.95 1.57
CA LYS A 270 16.88 -33.26 1.84
C LYS A 270 16.90 -33.54 3.35
N SER A 271 17.26 -32.58 4.20
CA SER A 271 17.31 -32.81 5.66
C SER A 271 15.92 -32.92 6.31
N GLN A 272 14.95 -32.13 5.88
CA GLN A 272 13.58 -32.20 6.39
C GLN A 272 12.83 -33.44 5.89
N VAL A 273 13.02 -33.81 4.63
CA VAL A 273 12.41 -35.03 4.09
C VAL A 273 13.10 -36.28 4.64
N GLN A 274 14.43 -36.27 4.81
CA GLN A 274 15.14 -37.37 5.48
C GLN A 274 14.65 -37.55 6.92
N LYS A 275 14.51 -36.48 7.70
CA LYS A 275 13.91 -36.53 9.04
C LYS A 275 12.46 -37.04 9.03
N SER A 276 11.65 -36.63 8.05
CA SER A 276 10.25 -37.07 7.94
C SER A 276 10.12 -38.55 7.57
N ILE A 277 11.05 -39.06 6.74
CA ILE A 277 11.14 -40.47 6.36
C ILE A 277 11.63 -41.30 7.57
N ASP A 278 12.65 -40.83 8.27
CA ASP A 278 13.24 -41.52 9.43
C ASP A 278 12.28 -41.57 10.63
N GLU A 279 11.45 -40.53 10.84
CA GLU A 279 10.47 -40.48 11.93
C GLU A 279 9.08 -41.09 11.59
N LYS A 280 8.84 -41.56 10.35
CA LYS A 280 7.48 -41.84 9.82
C LYS A 280 6.50 -40.65 9.98
N SER A 281 7.01 -39.45 10.23
CA SER A 281 6.23 -38.31 10.70
C SER A 281 5.86 -37.41 9.53
N GLY A 282 4.71 -37.72 8.92
CA GLY A 282 4.09 -36.85 7.93
C GLY A 282 3.75 -35.43 8.39
N ARG A 283 3.86 -35.17 9.71
CA ARG A 283 3.53 -33.88 10.34
C ARG A 283 4.50 -32.77 9.94
N VAL A 284 5.79 -33.10 9.76
CA VAL A 284 6.81 -32.13 9.35
C VAL A 284 6.48 -31.56 7.96
N LEU A 285 6.05 -32.40 7.02
CA LEU A 285 5.63 -31.93 5.69
C LEU A 285 4.36 -31.09 5.72
N ILE A 286 3.38 -31.46 6.56
CA ILE A 286 2.18 -30.63 6.78
C ILE A 286 2.60 -29.25 7.27
N PHE A 287 3.46 -29.19 8.28
CA PHE A 287 3.87 -27.94 8.91
C PHE A 287 4.72 -27.07 7.98
N SER A 288 5.64 -27.67 7.23
CA SER A 288 6.46 -26.95 6.24
C SER A 288 5.61 -26.35 5.12
N ALA A 289 4.68 -27.13 4.55
CA ALA A 289 3.75 -26.63 3.54
C ALA A 289 2.80 -25.57 4.11
N PHE A 290 2.34 -25.78 5.34
CA PHE A 290 1.50 -24.83 6.06
C PHE A 290 2.20 -23.49 6.27
N LEU A 291 3.39 -23.49 6.88
CA LEU A 291 4.13 -22.25 7.15
C LEU A 291 4.51 -21.50 5.88
N ALA A 292 4.89 -22.23 4.82
CA ALA A 292 5.21 -21.61 3.55
C ALA A 292 4.00 -20.86 2.97
N VAL A 293 2.84 -21.51 2.87
CA VAL A 293 1.62 -20.91 2.31
C VAL A 293 1.03 -19.85 3.25
N LEU A 294 1.12 -20.04 4.56
CA LEU A 294 0.62 -19.09 5.55
C LEU A 294 1.38 -17.76 5.45
N ARG A 295 2.69 -17.82 5.20
CA ARG A 295 3.52 -16.64 4.99
C ARG A 295 3.06 -15.84 3.76
N GLU A 296 2.97 -16.48 2.60
CA GLU A 296 2.50 -15.81 1.37
C GLU A 296 1.08 -15.26 1.55
N GLY A 297 0.22 -16.00 2.26
CA GLY A 297 -1.14 -15.56 2.58
C GLY A 297 -1.19 -14.40 3.57
N ALA A 298 -0.27 -14.30 4.53
CA ALA A 298 -0.19 -13.18 5.46
C ALA A 298 0.28 -11.89 4.77
N GLU A 299 1.25 -12.00 3.88
CA GLU A 299 1.69 -10.89 3.01
C GLU A 299 0.55 -10.40 2.12
N LEU A 300 -0.13 -11.34 1.46
CA LEU A 300 -1.28 -11.02 0.62
C LEU A 300 -2.38 -10.26 1.40
N VAL A 301 -2.69 -10.70 2.62
CA VAL A 301 -3.67 -10.05 3.49
C VAL A 301 -3.26 -8.62 3.83
N LEU A 302 -2.00 -8.41 4.23
CA LEU A 302 -1.49 -7.08 4.56
C LEU A 302 -1.49 -6.15 3.33
N PHE A 303 -1.11 -6.67 2.17
CA PHE A 303 -1.13 -5.92 0.91
C PHE A 303 -2.55 -5.52 0.48
N TYR A 304 -3.50 -6.44 0.57
CA TYR A 304 -4.89 -6.15 0.26
C TYR A 304 -5.49 -5.14 1.24
N LYS A 305 -5.17 -5.25 2.53
CA LYS A 305 -5.62 -4.28 3.52
C LYS A 305 -5.07 -2.89 3.20
N ALA A 306 -3.75 -2.77 2.96
CA ALA A 306 -3.10 -1.53 2.55
C ALA A 306 -3.70 -0.91 1.26
N MET A 307 -4.04 -1.75 0.27
CA MET A 307 -4.68 -1.32 -0.97
C MET A 307 -6.11 -0.82 -0.76
N LEU A 308 -6.89 -1.48 0.10
CA LEU A 308 -8.30 -1.18 0.32
C LEU A 308 -8.51 0.02 1.26
N THR A 309 -7.55 0.32 2.15
CA THR A 309 -7.63 1.48 3.06
C THR A 309 -7.10 2.76 2.43
N GLY A 310 -6.13 2.67 1.53
CA GLY A 310 -5.32 3.82 1.08
C GLY A 310 -5.98 4.89 0.19
N GLY A 311 -7.31 4.96 0.11
CA GLY A 311 -8.08 5.93 -0.67
C GLY A 311 -7.94 5.76 -2.20
N GLN A 312 -9.06 5.77 -2.93
CA GLN A 312 -9.13 5.57 -4.41
C GLN A 312 -9.02 4.13 -4.94
N THR A 313 -9.62 3.16 -4.24
CA THR A 313 -9.75 1.79 -4.75
C THR A 313 -11.22 1.46 -5.02
N ASP A 314 -11.53 1.08 -6.27
CA ASP A 314 -12.84 0.50 -6.61
C ASP A 314 -12.85 -0.95 -6.10
N LYS A 315 -13.57 -1.17 -5.00
CA LYS A 315 -13.64 -2.47 -4.30
C LYS A 315 -14.17 -3.59 -5.19
N LEU A 316 -15.09 -3.28 -6.12
CA LEU A 316 -15.68 -4.27 -7.03
C LEU A 316 -14.67 -4.70 -8.09
N PHE A 317 -13.93 -3.74 -8.68
CA PHE A 317 -12.89 -4.07 -9.64
C PHE A 317 -11.68 -4.74 -9.01
N ALA A 318 -11.34 -4.40 -7.76
CA ALA A 318 -10.41 -5.19 -6.96
C ALA A 318 -10.91 -6.63 -6.79
N LEU A 319 -12.18 -6.85 -6.43
CA LEU A 319 -12.72 -8.22 -6.34
C LEU A 319 -12.62 -8.99 -7.68
N TYR A 320 -12.91 -8.33 -8.81
CA TYR A 320 -12.72 -8.94 -10.13
C TYR A 320 -11.25 -9.27 -10.41
N GLY A 321 -10.31 -8.42 -10.01
CA GLY A 321 -8.87 -8.68 -10.09
C GLY A 321 -8.47 -9.92 -9.29
N PHE A 322 -8.98 -10.02 -8.05
CA PHE A 322 -8.77 -11.18 -7.19
C PHE A 322 -9.35 -12.47 -7.79
N LEU A 323 -10.60 -12.46 -8.26
CA LEU A 323 -11.21 -13.65 -8.87
C LEU A 323 -10.49 -14.09 -10.16
N ALA A 324 -10.10 -13.13 -11.00
CA ALA A 324 -9.32 -13.39 -12.20
C ALA A 324 -7.94 -13.98 -11.85
N GLY A 325 -7.31 -13.49 -10.77
CA GLY A 325 -6.04 -14.02 -10.27
C GLY A 325 -6.19 -15.46 -9.77
N ILE A 326 -7.26 -15.81 -9.05
CA ILE A 326 -7.53 -17.20 -8.64
C ILE A 326 -7.63 -18.11 -9.88
N ALA A 327 -8.39 -17.69 -10.89
CA ALA A 327 -8.55 -18.47 -12.11
C ALA A 327 -7.21 -18.68 -12.84
N ALA A 328 -6.39 -17.62 -12.93
CA ALA A 328 -5.06 -17.68 -13.51
C ALA A 328 -4.12 -18.62 -12.71
N LEU A 329 -4.11 -18.53 -11.39
CA LEU A 329 -3.30 -19.39 -10.53
C LEU A 329 -3.68 -20.87 -10.64
N ILE A 330 -4.97 -21.17 -10.74
CA ILE A 330 -5.45 -22.54 -10.97
C ILE A 330 -4.96 -23.05 -12.32
N LEU A 331 -5.07 -22.22 -13.37
CA LEU A 331 -4.57 -22.57 -14.70
C LEU A 331 -3.05 -22.84 -14.66
N ILE A 332 -2.27 -21.97 -14.02
CA ILE A 332 -0.82 -22.11 -13.90
C ILE A 332 -0.45 -23.37 -13.10
N TYR A 333 -1.12 -23.63 -11.98
CA TYR A 333 -0.92 -24.86 -11.22
C TYR A 333 -1.21 -26.12 -12.07
N LEU A 334 -2.28 -26.11 -12.86
CA LEU A 334 -2.59 -27.23 -13.76
C LEU A 334 -1.51 -27.40 -14.82
N ILE A 335 -1.03 -26.30 -15.43
CA ILE A 335 0.07 -26.33 -16.40
C ILE A 335 1.34 -26.94 -15.75
N PHE A 336 1.72 -26.51 -14.55
CA PHE A 336 2.89 -27.06 -13.85
C PHE A 336 2.70 -28.51 -13.43
N ARG A 337 1.46 -28.91 -13.13
CA ARG A 337 1.17 -30.29 -12.76
C ARG A 337 1.32 -31.25 -13.95
N TYR A 338 0.91 -30.82 -15.15
CA TYR A 338 0.89 -31.67 -16.34
C TYR A 338 2.11 -31.51 -17.24
N THR A 339 2.85 -30.41 -17.12
CA THR A 339 4.02 -30.14 -17.95
C THR A 339 5.28 -30.09 -17.09
N THR A 340 6.31 -30.86 -17.46
CA THR A 340 7.66 -30.85 -16.86
C THR A 340 8.43 -29.57 -17.21
N VAL A 341 7.79 -28.39 -17.19
CA VAL A 341 8.46 -27.12 -17.49
C VAL A 341 9.36 -26.78 -16.31
N ARG A 342 10.68 -26.82 -16.54
CA ARG A 342 11.67 -26.24 -15.65
C ARG A 342 11.63 -24.74 -15.82
N LEU A 343 10.78 -24.06 -15.05
CA LEU A 343 10.86 -22.60 -14.94
C LEU A 343 12.22 -22.22 -14.34
N PRO A 344 12.98 -21.27 -14.93
CA PRO A 344 14.17 -20.76 -14.29
C PRO A 344 13.76 -20.02 -13.02
N LEU A 345 13.83 -20.73 -11.89
CA LEU A 345 13.40 -20.25 -10.57
C LEU A 345 14.22 -19.03 -10.12
N ARG A 346 15.51 -18.98 -10.46
CA ARG A 346 16.42 -17.91 -10.02
C ARG A 346 16.04 -16.52 -10.57
N PRO A 347 15.85 -16.31 -11.90
CA PRO A 347 15.37 -15.03 -12.42
C PRO A 347 14.02 -14.60 -11.85
N PHE A 348 13.09 -15.54 -11.69
CA PHE A 348 11.77 -15.25 -11.13
C PHE A 348 11.87 -14.74 -9.69
N PHE A 349 12.55 -15.49 -8.80
CA PHE A 349 12.73 -15.08 -7.40
C PHE A 349 13.55 -13.79 -7.26
N MET A 350 14.54 -13.55 -8.14
CA MET A 350 15.31 -12.31 -8.13
C MET A 350 14.44 -11.12 -8.51
N PHE A 351 13.65 -11.25 -9.59
CA PHE A 351 12.73 -10.20 -10.02
C PHE A 351 11.65 -9.93 -8.96
N THR A 352 11.03 -10.98 -8.42
CA THR A 352 10.01 -10.80 -7.38
C THR A 352 10.60 -10.26 -6.10
N SER A 353 11.80 -10.66 -5.66
CA SER A 353 12.45 -10.07 -4.47
C SER A 353 12.75 -8.58 -4.64
N ILE A 354 13.23 -8.16 -5.83
CA ILE A 354 13.46 -6.74 -6.12
C ILE A 354 12.15 -5.96 -6.05
N LEU A 355 11.07 -6.48 -6.63
CA LEU A 355 9.75 -5.86 -6.55
C LEU A 355 9.25 -5.75 -5.09
N LEU A 356 9.49 -6.77 -4.27
CA LEU A 356 9.07 -6.85 -2.86
C LEU A 356 9.81 -5.80 -2.04
N PHE A 357 11.11 -5.65 -2.33
CA PHE A 357 11.95 -4.64 -1.74
C PHE A 357 11.53 -3.22 -2.13
N LEU A 358 11.18 -2.98 -3.40
CA LEU A 358 10.64 -1.68 -3.84
C LEU A 358 9.31 -1.34 -3.16
N LEU A 359 8.42 -2.32 -2.98
CA LEU A 359 7.17 -2.12 -2.21
C LEU A 359 7.45 -1.86 -0.74
N CYS A 360 8.46 -2.51 -0.15
CA CYS A 360 8.88 -2.27 1.22
C CYS A 360 9.36 -0.82 1.42
N ILE A 361 10.15 -0.28 0.48
CA ILE A 361 10.51 1.14 0.46
C ILE A 361 9.26 2.02 0.35
N SER A 362 8.34 1.66 -0.55
CA SER A 362 7.09 2.38 -0.78
C SER A 362 6.19 2.43 0.46
N PHE A 363 6.03 1.30 1.15
CA PHE A 363 5.20 1.20 2.35
C PHE A 363 5.87 1.87 3.55
N MET A 364 7.19 1.86 3.63
CA MET A 364 7.92 2.59 4.67
C MET A 364 7.68 4.10 4.52
N GLY A 365 7.74 4.62 3.29
CA GLY A 365 7.46 6.03 3.01
C GLY A 365 6.03 6.41 3.36
N LYS A 366 5.06 5.64 2.86
CA LYS A 366 3.64 5.89 3.16
C LYS A 366 3.32 5.74 4.65
N GLY A 367 3.80 4.68 5.31
CA GLY A 367 3.56 4.44 6.73
C GLY A 367 4.07 5.57 7.62
N VAL A 368 5.22 6.17 7.32
CA VAL A 368 5.71 7.36 8.02
C VAL A 368 4.78 8.56 7.80
N VAL A 369 4.28 8.77 6.58
CA VAL A 369 3.32 9.85 6.29
C VAL A 369 2.06 9.68 7.12
N GLU A 370 1.45 8.48 7.11
CA GLU A 370 0.24 8.17 7.88
C GLU A 370 0.47 8.34 9.40
N LEU A 371 1.64 7.94 9.94
CA LEU A 371 1.98 8.19 11.36
C LEU A 371 2.24 9.67 11.69
N THR A 372 2.69 10.45 10.71
CA THR A 372 2.82 11.91 10.83
C THR A 372 1.44 12.56 10.81
N GLU A 373 0.51 12.04 10.02
CA GLU A 373 -0.89 12.46 9.96
C GLU A 373 -1.62 12.18 11.28
N ALA A 374 -1.40 10.98 11.84
CA ALA A 374 -1.87 10.57 13.15
C ALA A 374 -1.29 11.35 14.35
N GLY A 375 -0.35 12.28 14.11
CA GLY A 375 0.28 13.09 15.15
C GLY A 375 1.31 12.36 16.02
N VAL A 376 1.70 11.13 15.66
CA VAL A 376 2.71 10.35 16.39
C VAL A 376 4.12 10.83 16.06
N ILE A 377 4.37 11.19 14.80
CA ILE A 377 5.63 11.76 14.35
C ILE A 377 5.44 13.26 14.16
N SER A 378 6.14 14.06 14.96
CA SER A 378 6.18 15.52 14.81
C SER A 378 7.44 15.93 14.06
N GLY A 379 7.28 16.47 12.85
CA GLY A 379 8.41 16.96 12.05
C GLY A 379 8.13 16.93 10.55
N SER A 380 8.56 17.98 9.85
CA SER A 380 8.53 18.05 8.39
C SER A 380 9.84 18.63 7.87
N THR A 381 10.95 18.02 8.25
CA THR A 381 12.29 18.52 7.94
C THR A 381 12.61 18.26 6.47
N VAL A 382 12.48 19.29 5.64
CA VAL A 382 12.79 19.19 4.21
C VAL A 382 14.31 19.12 4.01
N ILE A 383 14.78 18.16 3.22
CA ILE A 383 16.20 18.04 2.85
C ILE A 383 16.49 18.95 1.64
N PRO A 384 17.25 20.04 1.80
CA PRO A 384 17.48 21.01 0.72
C PRO A 384 18.15 20.39 -0.51
N ALA A 385 18.99 19.37 -0.32
CA ALA A 385 19.72 18.69 -1.38
C ALA A 385 18.81 17.93 -2.39
N MET A 386 17.55 17.63 -2.02
CA MET A 386 16.62 16.95 -2.91
C MET A 386 15.85 17.89 -3.84
N ASN A 387 15.95 19.22 -3.67
CA ASN A 387 15.28 20.22 -4.51
C ASN A 387 13.78 19.93 -4.75
N GLY A 388 13.07 19.38 -3.75
CA GLY A 388 11.65 19.03 -3.88
C GLY A 388 11.37 17.78 -4.74
N TYR A 389 12.36 16.92 -4.99
CA TYR A 389 12.17 15.65 -5.67
C TYR A 389 11.24 14.74 -4.87
N GLN A 390 10.16 14.28 -5.50
CA GLN A 390 9.22 13.34 -4.92
C GLN A 390 8.91 12.22 -5.93
N ASN A 391 8.97 10.98 -5.46
CA ASN A 391 8.57 9.81 -6.24
C ASN A 391 7.30 9.20 -5.64
N THR A 392 6.18 9.41 -6.31
CA THR A 392 4.84 8.99 -5.86
C THR A 392 4.62 7.48 -5.98
N TRP A 393 5.42 6.76 -6.78
CA TRP A 393 5.32 5.30 -6.90
C TRP A 393 6.03 4.60 -5.73
N LEU A 394 7.16 5.14 -5.30
CA LEU A 394 7.95 4.61 -4.19
C LEU A 394 7.70 5.36 -2.88
N ASN A 395 6.72 6.26 -2.84
CA ASN A 395 6.43 7.15 -1.70
C ASN A 395 7.72 7.74 -1.09
N ILE A 396 8.65 8.18 -1.95
CA ILE A 396 9.88 8.86 -1.52
C ILE A 396 9.58 10.35 -1.57
N TYR A 397 9.57 10.98 -0.40
CA TYR A 397 9.35 12.41 -0.23
C TYR A 397 10.64 13.08 0.19
N ASP A 398 10.76 14.38 -0.03
CA ASP A 398 11.89 15.24 0.34
C ASP A 398 12.02 15.49 1.86
N ARG A 399 11.34 14.68 2.69
CA ARG A 399 11.29 14.80 4.14
C ARG A 399 12.24 13.82 4.81
N ALA A 400 13.05 14.32 5.74
CA ALA A 400 14.02 13.50 6.47
C ALA A 400 13.34 12.36 7.24
N GLU A 401 12.15 12.62 7.79
CA GLU A 401 11.37 11.66 8.56
C GLU A 401 10.98 10.44 7.72
N THR A 402 10.68 10.61 6.42
CA THR A 402 10.36 9.51 5.50
C THR A 402 11.61 8.87 4.89
N LEU A 403 12.62 9.68 4.57
CA LEU A 403 13.85 9.22 3.91
C LEU A 403 14.77 8.43 4.81
N ILE A 404 14.94 8.83 6.08
CA ILE A 404 15.86 8.16 7.00
C ILE A 404 15.45 6.69 7.17
N PRO A 405 14.18 6.35 7.49
CA PRO A 405 13.73 4.96 7.58
C PRO A 405 13.88 4.17 6.26
N GLN A 406 13.57 4.80 5.12
CA GLN A 406 13.75 4.18 3.80
C GLN A 406 15.23 3.88 3.50
N LEU A 407 16.14 4.82 3.78
CA LEU A 407 17.59 4.65 3.62
C LEU A 407 18.13 3.58 4.58
N MET A 408 17.64 3.54 5.82
CA MET A 408 17.99 2.48 6.78
C MET A 408 17.62 1.10 6.25
N LEU A 409 16.44 0.93 5.62
CA LEU A 409 16.05 -0.33 4.98
C LEU A 409 16.98 -0.72 3.82
N VAL A 410 17.40 0.24 3.01
CA VAL A 410 18.36 0.01 1.91
C VAL A 410 19.70 -0.45 2.47
N ILE A 411 20.23 0.27 3.46
CA ILE A 411 21.51 -0.07 4.10
C ILE A 411 21.42 -1.46 4.74
N ALA A 412 20.35 -1.76 5.46
CA ALA A 412 20.15 -3.05 6.11
C ALA A 412 20.09 -4.20 5.09
N SER A 413 19.40 -4.00 3.95
CA SER A 413 19.32 -5.01 2.88
C SER A 413 20.67 -5.24 2.21
N VAL A 414 21.40 -4.16 1.88
CA VAL A 414 22.74 -4.26 1.28
C VAL A 414 23.70 -4.97 2.23
N TRP A 415 23.68 -4.62 3.52
CA TRP A 415 24.48 -5.28 4.55
C TRP A 415 24.16 -6.78 4.65
N MET A 416 22.88 -7.15 4.68
CA MET A 416 22.45 -8.55 4.73
C MET A 416 22.94 -9.33 3.51
N ILE A 417 22.75 -8.81 2.29
CA ILE A 417 23.22 -9.44 1.05
C ILE A 417 24.74 -9.65 1.08
N LEU A 418 25.51 -8.61 1.45
CA LEU A 418 26.97 -8.70 1.56
C LEU A 418 27.41 -9.72 2.61
N SER A 419 26.75 -9.74 3.76
CA SER A 419 27.05 -10.68 4.85
C SER A 419 26.79 -12.14 4.46
N ASN A 420 25.72 -12.40 3.69
CA ASN A 420 25.39 -13.73 3.19
C ASN A 420 26.40 -14.18 2.14
N PHE A 421 26.76 -13.30 1.20
CA PHE A 421 27.78 -13.58 0.18
C PHE A 421 29.17 -13.87 0.81
N MET A 422 29.51 -13.14 1.87
CA MET A 422 30.74 -13.38 2.64
C MET A 422 30.72 -14.73 3.38
N LYS A 423 29.59 -15.12 3.97
CA LYS A 423 29.43 -16.43 4.62
C LYS A 423 29.55 -17.58 3.62
N GLU A 424 28.93 -17.48 2.46
CA GLU A 424 29.04 -18.48 1.40
C GLU A 424 30.48 -18.65 0.90
N ARG A 425 31.21 -17.55 0.71
CA ARG A 425 32.63 -17.59 0.36
C ARG A 425 33.49 -18.27 1.43
N LYS A 426 33.18 -18.08 2.72
CA LYS A 426 33.89 -18.78 3.81
C LYS A 426 33.64 -20.28 3.77
N ILE A 427 32.38 -20.70 3.63
CA ILE A 427 32.01 -22.12 3.56
C ILE A 427 32.67 -22.81 2.35
N LYS A 428 32.70 -22.15 1.17
CA LYS A 428 33.39 -22.69 -0.02
C LYS A 428 34.89 -22.83 0.22
N LYS A 429 35.53 -21.84 0.85
CA LYS A 429 36.97 -21.90 1.20
C LYS A 429 37.31 -22.96 2.24
N GLU A 430 36.42 -23.23 3.20
CA GLU A 430 36.60 -24.29 4.20
C GLU A 430 36.47 -25.67 3.55
N ALA A 431 35.46 -25.86 2.69
CA ALA A 431 35.28 -27.10 1.94
C ALA A 431 36.41 -27.40 0.93
N GLU A 432 37.10 -26.36 0.42
CA GLU A 432 38.29 -26.51 -0.43
C GLU A 432 39.56 -26.84 0.37
N LYS A 433 39.62 -26.50 1.66
CA LYS A 433 40.75 -26.84 2.55
C LYS A 433 40.65 -28.24 3.16
N GLU A 434 39.46 -28.82 3.18
CA GLU A 434 39.20 -30.19 3.66
C GLU A 434 39.34 -31.26 2.57
N LYS A 435 39.59 -30.86 1.32
CA LYS A 435 39.96 -31.73 0.19
C LYS A 435 41.46 -31.72 -0.02
#